data_AF-A0A6H2C6X6-F1
#
_entry.id   AF-A0A6H2C6X6-F1
#
_cell.length_a   1.000
_cell.length_b   1.000
_cell.length_c   1.000
_cell.angle_alpha   90.00
_cell.angle_beta   90.00
_cell.angle_gamma   90.00
#
_symmetry.space_group_name_H-M   'P 1'
#
loop_
_entity.id
_entity.type
_entity.pdbx_description
1 polymer ?
#
loop_
_entity_poly.entity_id
_entity_poly.type
_entity_poly.pdbx_seq_one_letter_code
_entity_poly.pdbx_strand_id
1 'polypeptide(L)'
;MSNLLSIEIMYLHPPTTKKPKKKGWIDNTSLIILAFSVVFYSRIFCAITRAPSIFNLAHFAVVPFVLGVVLFTSRAKDRKQITIAYSFVLGLLIFLVAVLASALWNNTGLINAVVSFMMLCEPFIFLLAIVCIPMSAKSITRIKKWLIWSALINFVLAAFQKPLIDAGKLYANGFNGTDGCGGVFFVSGAGNYVSASVSVAFALYFFTNEKTFPLWMRIAVIIAAFWQILFSDSKQLLLAYLIAWGLLVLANSHDIGKSIKLLSAIALFGYGFLWCVQNLEAFAAFTAWARPELYGPDGYAWYTKFYSVRSILSHYQSSLNWLFGLGPGHTVSRLGVWFLKDYWSILGLLGATTNPISQEAMEFCGNSWLCSGSTLFMPIFGWAGIWGDLGLLGVGAYLFLSYLAWQHFGLDDSLKVTLLTVLVMGFIFTQMEEPGFMLSIAFILGLAWQERQLKKQIHRGKREKEFPNYQLPITNSL
;
A
#
# COMPACT_ATOMS: atom_id res chain seq x y z
N MET A 1 -30.37 30.52 -8.95
CA MET A 1 -29.86 31.76 -8.30
C MET A 1 -28.39 31.57 -8.01
N SER A 2 -27.57 32.03 -8.94
CA SER A 2 -26.13 31.84 -9.05
C SER A 2 -25.43 33.16 -8.73
N ASN A 3 -24.96 33.33 -7.49
CA ASN A 3 -24.05 34.43 -7.17
C ASN A 3 -22.61 33.95 -7.29
N LEU A 4 -22.01 34.36 -8.41
CA LEU A 4 -20.58 34.42 -8.68
C LEU A 4 -19.90 35.26 -7.58
N LEU A 5 -19.23 34.59 -6.65
CA LEU A 5 -18.20 35.20 -5.82
C LEU A 5 -16.86 34.88 -6.48
N SER A 6 -16.51 35.69 -7.47
CA SER A 6 -15.16 35.80 -8.01
C SER A 6 -14.27 36.37 -6.91
N ILE A 7 -13.66 35.50 -6.11
CA ILE A 7 -12.65 35.89 -5.13
C ILE A 7 -11.39 36.25 -5.91
N GLU A 8 -11.21 37.55 -6.09
CA GLU A 8 -9.99 38.16 -6.58
C GLU A 8 -8.85 37.84 -5.60
N ILE A 9 -7.94 36.95 -6.01
CA ILE A 9 -6.75 36.60 -5.23
C ILE A 9 -5.80 37.79 -5.32
N MET A 10 -5.89 38.69 -4.34
CA MET A 10 -4.98 39.82 -4.17
C MET A 10 -3.55 39.29 -3.99
N TYR A 11 -2.72 39.45 -5.01
CA TYR A 11 -1.30 39.10 -4.98
C TYR A 11 -0.57 40.04 -4.01
N LEU A 12 -0.31 39.56 -2.80
CA LEU A 12 0.54 40.23 -1.82
C LEU A 12 1.98 40.34 -2.36
N HIS A 13 2.44 41.56 -2.60
CA HIS A 13 3.87 41.84 -2.78
C HIS A 13 4.62 41.61 -1.44
N PRO A 14 5.63 40.72 -1.40
CA PRO A 14 6.44 40.55 -0.20
C PRO A 14 7.50 41.67 -0.08
N PRO A 15 7.83 42.12 1.15
CA PRO A 15 8.85 43.12 1.37
C PRO A 15 10.26 42.57 1.06
N THR A 16 11.00 43.39 0.33
CA THR A 16 12.46 43.49 0.14
C THR A 16 13.32 42.21 0.20
N THR A 17 13.83 41.89 -0.97
CA THR A 17 14.60 40.72 -1.39
C THR A 17 16.04 40.72 -0.89
N LYS A 18 16.33 39.96 0.18
CA LYS A 18 17.68 39.37 0.34
C LYS A 18 17.89 38.40 -0.82
N LYS A 19 18.96 38.59 -1.62
CA LYS A 19 19.32 37.71 -2.74
C LYS A 19 19.23 36.25 -2.27
N PRO A 20 18.41 35.40 -2.91
CA PRO A 20 18.31 34.01 -2.51
C PRO A 20 19.68 33.38 -2.71
N LYS A 21 20.33 32.97 -1.61
CA LYS A 21 21.50 32.08 -1.68
C LYS A 21 21.13 30.93 -2.62
N LYS A 22 21.97 30.67 -3.63
CA LYS A 22 21.78 29.60 -4.62
C LYS A 22 21.33 28.33 -3.87
N LYS A 23 20.04 28.04 -3.94
CA LYS A 23 19.45 26.88 -3.29
C LYS A 23 20.05 25.65 -3.96
N GLY A 24 20.48 24.68 -3.16
CA GLY A 24 20.96 23.40 -3.65
C GLY A 24 20.02 22.81 -4.70
N TRP A 25 20.61 22.08 -5.64
CA TRP A 25 20.01 21.71 -6.93
C TRP A 25 18.78 20.79 -6.87
N ILE A 26 18.39 20.26 -5.70
CA ILE A 26 17.29 19.30 -5.55
C ILE A 26 16.35 19.71 -4.41
N ASP A 27 15.07 19.90 -4.74
CA ASP A 27 13.98 20.15 -3.80
C ASP A 27 13.49 18.83 -3.18
N ASN A 28 13.21 18.80 -1.87
CA ASN A 28 12.70 17.63 -1.14
C ASN A 28 11.46 17.00 -1.79
N THR A 29 10.61 17.82 -2.41
CA THR A 29 9.43 17.35 -3.16
C THR A 29 9.86 16.49 -4.36
N SER A 30 10.99 16.79 -5.01
CA SER A 30 11.54 15.98 -6.11
C SER A 30 12.10 14.66 -5.60
N LEU A 31 12.66 14.64 -4.39
CA LEU A 31 13.15 13.40 -3.76
C LEU A 31 12.00 12.43 -3.45
N ILE A 32 10.87 12.93 -2.95
CA ILE A 32 9.66 12.10 -2.72
C ILE A 32 9.14 11.53 -4.04
N ILE A 33 9.06 12.36 -5.09
CA ILE A 33 8.65 11.91 -6.43
C ILE A 33 9.62 10.84 -6.96
N LEU A 34 10.94 11.07 -6.83
CA LEU A 34 11.97 10.13 -7.25
C LEU A 34 11.83 8.79 -6.53
N ALA A 35 11.72 8.79 -5.20
CA ALA A 35 11.54 7.59 -4.40
C ALA A 35 10.30 6.79 -4.84
N PHE A 36 9.15 7.46 -4.97
CA PHE A 36 7.93 6.82 -5.46
C PHE A 36 8.14 6.26 -6.89
N SER A 37 8.74 7.04 -7.79
CA SER A 37 8.94 6.64 -9.19
C SER A 37 9.87 5.45 -9.36
N VAL A 38 10.96 5.39 -8.58
CA VAL A 38 11.88 4.24 -8.60
C VAL A 38 11.12 2.96 -8.28
N VAL A 39 10.24 3.00 -7.28
CA VAL A 39 9.46 1.82 -6.88
C VAL A 39 8.39 1.52 -7.94
N PHE A 40 7.59 2.53 -8.29
CA PHE A 40 6.39 2.38 -9.10
C PHE A 40 6.69 1.99 -10.55
N TYR A 41 7.79 2.48 -11.13
CA TYR A 41 8.14 2.26 -12.54
C TYR A 41 9.29 1.27 -12.76
N SER A 42 9.93 0.74 -11.71
CA SER A 42 11.09 -0.17 -11.84
C SER A 42 10.82 -1.36 -12.77
N ARG A 43 9.69 -2.05 -12.57
CA ARG A 43 9.36 -3.27 -13.33
C ARG A 43 9.15 -3.01 -14.80
N ILE A 44 8.28 -2.05 -15.14
CA ILE A 44 8.05 -1.70 -16.54
C ILE A 44 9.32 -1.15 -17.21
N PHE A 45 10.15 -0.40 -16.47
CA PHE A 45 11.44 0.05 -16.96
C PHE A 45 12.35 -1.15 -17.31
N CYS A 46 12.50 -2.12 -16.40
CA CYS A 46 13.31 -3.32 -16.66
C CYS A 46 12.73 -4.16 -17.80
N ALA A 47 11.40 -4.31 -17.87
CA ALA A 47 10.73 -5.07 -18.91
C ALA A 47 10.92 -4.46 -20.31
N ILE A 48 10.82 -3.14 -20.44
CA ILE A 48 10.98 -2.43 -21.73
C ILE A 48 12.45 -2.36 -22.15
N THR A 49 13.35 -2.02 -21.22
CA THR A 49 14.77 -1.77 -21.53
C THR A 49 15.62 -3.04 -21.51
N ARG A 50 15.09 -4.15 -20.98
CA ARG A 50 15.84 -5.36 -20.62
C ARG A 50 16.98 -5.08 -19.64
N ALA A 51 16.84 -4.03 -18.82
CA ALA A 51 17.80 -3.75 -17.76
C ALA A 51 17.82 -4.89 -16.72
N PRO A 52 18.97 -5.14 -16.07
CA PRO A 52 19.11 -6.16 -15.03
C PRO A 52 18.09 -6.01 -13.90
N SER A 53 17.58 -7.14 -13.38
CA SER A 53 16.57 -7.17 -12.32
C SER A 53 16.99 -6.49 -11.01
N ILE A 54 18.29 -6.28 -10.78
CA ILE A 54 18.83 -5.51 -9.65
C ILE A 54 18.20 -4.10 -9.54
N PHE A 55 17.78 -3.50 -10.65
CA PHE A 55 17.12 -2.21 -10.64
C PHE A 55 15.74 -2.25 -9.96
N ASN A 56 15.09 -3.41 -9.92
CA ASN A 56 13.89 -3.63 -9.12
C ASN A 56 14.17 -3.61 -7.61
N LEU A 57 15.43 -3.60 -7.18
CA LEU A 57 15.84 -3.53 -5.77
C LEU A 57 16.34 -2.14 -5.37
N ALA A 58 16.47 -1.22 -6.33
CA ALA A 58 17.02 0.12 -6.09
C ALA A 58 16.22 0.89 -5.02
N HIS A 59 14.94 0.59 -4.87
CA HIS A 59 14.06 1.22 -3.89
C HIS A 59 14.52 1.00 -2.43
N PHE A 60 15.09 -0.16 -2.12
CA PHE A 60 15.64 -0.44 -0.79
C PHE A 60 16.77 0.51 -0.38
N ALA A 61 17.48 1.11 -1.34
CA ALA A 61 18.47 2.15 -1.08
C ALA A 61 17.86 3.55 -1.17
N VAL A 62 17.07 3.81 -2.22
CA VAL A 62 16.54 5.15 -2.52
C VAL A 62 15.59 5.65 -1.44
N VAL A 63 14.68 4.81 -0.92
CA VAL A 63 13.68 5.26 0.06
C VAL A 63 14.32 5.66 1.40
N PRO A 64 15.19 4.83 2.03
CA PRO A 64 15.94 5.25 3.21
C PRO A 64 16.86 6.44 2.96
N PHE A 65 17.51 6.51 1.79
CA PHE A 65 18.35 7.64 1.42
C PHE A 65 17.55 8.95 1.40
N VAL A 66 16.37 8.95 0.78
CA VAL A 66 15.47 10.11 0.76
C VAL A 66 15.03 10.49 2.17
N LEU A 67 14.70 9.53 3.03
CA LEU A 67 14.41 9.81 4.44
C LEU A 67 15.61 10.48 5.12
N GLY A 68 16.82 9.93 4.96
CA GLY A 68 18.04 10.49 5.53
C GLY A 68 18.26 11.94 5.12
N VAL A 69 18.22 12.22 3.81
CA VAL A 69 18.35 13.59 3.28
C VAL A 69 17.27 14.51 3.87
N VAL A 70 16.02 14.05 3.94
CA VAL A 70 14.92 14.83 4.52
C VAL A 70 15.15 15.13 6.01
N LEU A 71 15.59 14.16 6.81
CA LEU A 71 15.85 14.35 8.23
C LEU A 71 16.98 15.38 8.47
N PHE A 72 18.03 15.37 7.64
CA PHE A 72 19.13 16.33 7.78
C PHE A 72 18.83 17.72 7.19
N THR A 73 17.97 17.82 6.18
CA THR A 73 17.69 19.09 5.48
C THR A 73 16.42 19.78 5.95
N SER A 74 15.44 19.02 6.43
CA SER A 74 14.17 19.57 6.87
C SER A 74 14.26 20.13 8.28
N ARG A 75 13.79 21.36 8.45
CA ARG A 75 13.60 21.98 9.76
C ARG A 75 12.11 21.94 10.09
N ALA A 76 11.62 20.78 10.51
CA ALA A 76 10.27 20.67 11.05
C ALA A 76 10.16 21.57 12.29
N LYS A 77 9.28 22.58 12.24
CA LYS A 77 9.04 23.50 13.36
C LYS A 77 7.80 23.13 14.16
N ASP A 78 6.93 22.30 13.60
CA ASP A 78 5.70 21.89 14.25
C ASP A 78 5.94 20.72 15.20
N ARG A 79 5.67 20.95 16.49
CA ARG A 79 5.77 19.94 17.56
C ARG A 79 4.98 18.68 17.25
N LYS A 80 3.83 18.78 16.57
CA LYS A 80 3.02 17.61 16.18
C LYS A 80 3.74 16.76 15.14
N GLN A 81 4.34 17.38 14.12
CA GLN A 81 5.12 16.67 13.10
C GLN A 81 6.31 15.95 13.73
N ILE A 82 7.02 16.62 14.64
CA ILE A 82 8.15 16.05 15.38
C ILE A 82 7.70 14.84 16.20
N THR A 83 6.56 14.94 16.90
CA THR A 83 6.03 13.83 17.71
C THR A 83 5.69 12.63 16.83
N ILE A 84 5.00 12.85 15.70
CA ILE A 84 4.69 11.79 14.75
C ILE A 84 5.98 11.15 14.24
N ALA A 85 6.98 11.96 13.89
CA ALA A 85 8.25 11.47 13.40
C ALA A 85 8.96 10.56 14.42
N TYR A 86 9.03 10.99 15.68
CA TYR A 86 9.61 10.16 16.76
C TYR A 86 8.83 8.87 17.00
N SER A 87 7.49 8.91 16.98
CA SER A 87 6.68 7.71 17.13
C SER A 87 6.96 6.68 16.03
N PHE A 88 7.09 7.14 14.78
CA PHE A 88 7.44 6.27 13.65
C PHE A 88 8.87 5.73 13.75
N VAL A 89 9.85 6.57 14.10
CA VAL A 89 11.23 6.11 14.32
C VAL A 89 11.29 5.04 15.41
N LEU A 90 10.58 5.25 16.53
CA LEU A 90 10.49 4.26 17.60
C LEU A 90 9.81 2.96 17.12
N GLY A 91 8.69 3.06 16.39
CA GLY A 91 8.02 1.88 15.85
C GLY A 91 8.89 1.09 14.86
N LEU A 92 9.64 1.80 14.00
CA LEU A 92 10.60 1.20 13.08
C LEU A 92 11.75 0.51 13.83
N LEU A 93 12.25 1.13 14.90
CA LEU A 93 13.29 0.53 15.74
C LEU A 93 12.78 -0.74 16.45
N ILE A 94 11.56 -0.70 17.02
CA ILE A 94 10.94 -1.88 17.65
C ILE A 94 10.80 -3.01 16.65
N PHE A 95 10.32 -2.71 15.43
CA PHE A 95 10.18 -3.72 14.38
C PHE A 95 11.54 -4.26 13.92
N LEU A 96 12.57 -3.41 13.77
CA LEU A 96 13.92 -3.85 13.46
C LEU A 96 14.47 -4.82 14.52
N VAL A 97 14.27 -4.49 15.81
CA VAL A 97 14.67 -5.38 16.92
C VAL A 97 13.94 -6.72 16.85
N ALA A 98 12.64 -6.74 16.53
CA ALA A 98 11.88 -7.98 16.37
C ALA A 98 12.43 -8.84 15.21
N VAL A 99 12.75 -8.22 14.06
CA VAL A 99 13.33 -8.92 12.90
C VAL A 99 14.73 -9.47 13.22
N LEU A 100 15.58 -8.68 13.87
CA LEU A 100 16.92 -9.12 14.27
C LEU A 100 16.88 -10.22 15.33
N ALA A 101 15.96 -10.13 16.31
CA ALA A 101 15.76 -11.16 17.31
C ALA A 101 15.32 -12.49 16.68
N SER A 102 14.38 -12.42 15.72
CA SER A 102 13.94 -13.58 14.94
C SER A 102 15.09 -14.20 14.13
N ALA A 103 15.87 -13.38 13.43
CA ALA A 103 17.01 -13.85 12.66
C ALA A 103 18.09 -14.49 13.52
N LEU A 104 18.43 -13.87 14.66
CA LEU A 104 19.43 -14.39 15.59
C LEU A 104 18.97 -15.71 16.21
N TRP A 105 17.71 -15.80 16.63
CA TRP A 105 17.14 -17.01 17.24
C TRP A 105 17.15 -18.20 16.29
N ASN A 106 16.87 -17.96 15.00
CA ASN A 106 16.76 -19.00 13.98
C ASN A 106 18.02 -19.16 13.11
N ASN A 107 19.15 -18.53 13.48
CA ASN A 107 20.39 -18.52 12.70
C ASN A 107 20.20 -18.12 11.23
N THR A 108 19.27 -17.22 10.97
CA THR A 108 19.00 -16.69 9.63
C THR A 108 20.11 -15.70 9.24
N GLY A 109 20.50 -15.72 7.96
CA GLY A 109 21.43 -14.74 7.41
C GLY A 109 21.02 -13.29 7.70
N LEU A 110 21.99 -12.44 8.06
CA LEU A 110 21.73 -11.01 8.34
C LEU A 110 21.08 -10.29 7.15
N ILE A 111 21.44 -10.68 5.92
CA ILE A 111 20.84 -10.11 4.72
C ILE A 111 19.33 -10.42 4.62
N ASN A 112 18.88 -11.60 5.08
CA ASN A 112 17.45 -11.90 5.15
C ASN A 112 16.73 -10.91 6.07
N ALA A 113 17.32 -10.61 7.24
CA ALA A 113 16.76 -9.67 8.21
C ALA A 113 16.67 -8.25 7.62
N VAL A 114 17.73 -7.78 6.95
CA VAL A 114 17.74 -6.47 6.29
C VAL A 114 16.68 -6.38 5.21
N VAL A 115 16.59 -7.37 4.33
CA VAL A 115 15.62 -7.36 3.22
C VAL A 115 14.20 -7.49 3.75
N SER A 116 13.93 -8.37 4.72
CA SER A 116 12.61 -8.52 5.35
C SER A 116 12.16 -7.22 6.03
N PHE A 117 13.06 -6.58 6.79
CA PHE A 117 12.81 -5.28 7.38
C PHE A 117 12.44 -4.26 6.30
N MET A 118 13.23 -4.16 5.23
CA MET A 118 12.97 -3.23 4.15
C MET A 118 11.64 -3.50 3.44
N MET A 119 11.32 -4.75 3.12
CA MET A 119 10.06 -5.12 2.45
C MET A 119 8.81 -4.71 3.23
N LEU A 120 8.84 -4.83 4.56
CA LEU A 120 7.70 -4.51 5.42
C LEU A 120 7.69 -3.05 5.88
N CYS A 121 8.86 -2.42 6.07
CA CYS A 121 8.96 -1.07 6.65
C CYS A 121 9.07 0.06 5.64
N GLU A 122 9.39 -0.21 4.38
CA GLU A 122 9.51 0.82 3.34
C GLU A 122 8.32 1.79 3.25
N PRO A 123 7.03 1.36 3.25
CA PRO A 123 5.92 2.31 3.23
C PRO A 123 5.90 3.26 4.44
N PHE A 124 6.32 2.79 5.62
CA PHE A 124 6.37 3.61 6.83
C PHE A 124 7.57 4.57 6.83
N ILE A 125 8.73 4.13 6.32
CA ILE A 125 9.91 4.97 6.06
C ILE A 125 9.54 6.08 5.07
N PHE A 126 8.80 5.75 4.01
CA PHE A 126 8.34 6.70 3.01
C PHE A 126 7.31 7.69 3.59
N LEU A 127 6.34 7.22 4.38
CA LEU A 127 5.40 8.09 5.11
C LEU A 127 6.13 9.06 6.04
N LEU A 128 7.12 8.57 6.78
CA LEU A 128 7.94 9.39 7.67
C LEU A 128 8.69 10.48 6.90
N ALA A 129 9.25 10.14 5.73
CA ALA A 129 9.89 11.13 4.85
C ALA A 129 8.90 12.20 4.39
N ILE A 130 7.66 11.82 4.00
CA ILE A 130 6.63 12.79 3.63
C ILE A 130 6.27 13.70 4.79
N VAL A 131 6.05 13.16 6.00
CA VAL A 131 5.67 13.94 7.20
C VAL A 131 6.72 14.95 7.61
N CYS A 132 7.99 14.59 7.48
CA CYS A 132 9.09 15.45 7.90
C CYS A 132 9.27 16.68 6.99
N ILE A 133 8.69 16.70 5.78
CA ILE A 133 8.83 17.83 4.85
C ILE A 133 7.71 18.86 5.07
N PRO A 134 8.01 20.13 5.41
CA PRO A 134 7.02 21.20 5.33
C PRO A 134 6.75 21.53 3.85
N MET A 135 5.59 21.15 3.32
CA MET A 135 5.27 21.35 1.91
C MET A 135 4.51 22.65 1.66
N SER A 136 4.90 23.35 0.59
CA SER A 136 4.14 24.48 0.06
C SER A 136 2.93 24.02 -0.75
N ALA A 137 1.96 24.90 -1.00
CA ALA A 137 0.84 24.63 -1.90
C ALA A 137 1.30 24.17 -3.30
N LYS A 138 2.36 24.78 -3.82
CA LYS A 138 2.96 24.42 -5.12
C LYS A 138 3.55 23.01 -5.10
N SER A 139 4.26 22.63 -4.03
CA SER A 139 4.82 21.30 -3.83
C SER A 139 3.73 20.22 -3.77
N ILE A 140 2.69 20.45 -2.96
CA ILE A 140 1.53 19.56 -2.83
C ILE A 140 0.85 19.38 -4.19
N THR A 141 0.61 20.48 -4.91
CA THR A 141 -0.01 20.42 -6.24
C THR A 141 0.84 19.62 -7.23
N ARG A 142 2.18 19.75 -7.15
CA ARG A 142 3.09 18.98 -7.99
C ARG A 142 3.04 17.48 -7.69
N ILE A 143 3.12 17.10 -6.42
CA ILE A 143 3.01 15.71 -5.96
C ILE A 143 1.66 15.10 -6.37
N LYS A 144 0.58 15.85 -6.17
CA LYS A 144 -0.78 15.43 -6.52
C LYS A 144 -0.96 15.21 -8.02
N LYS A 145 -0.46 16.13 -8.85
CA LYS A 145 -0.42 15.93 -10.31
C LYS A 145 0.38 14.68 -10.67
N TRP A 146 1.51 14.45 -10.01
CA TRP A 146 2.32 13.25 -10.23
C TRP A 146 1.54 11.97 -9.91
N LEU A 147 0.88 11.90 -8.74
CA LEU A 147 0.03 10.76 -8.37
C LEU A 147 -1.09 10.51 -9.40
N ILE A 148 -1.78 11.57 -9.85
CA ILE A 148 -2.84 11.46 -10.88
C ILE A 148 -2.27 10.90 -12.19
N TRP A 149 -1.13 11.43 -12.65
CA TRP A 149 -0.48 10.93 -13.87
C TRP A 149 0.00 9.49 -13.71
N SER A 150 0.56 9.11 -12.57
CA SER A 150 1.01 7.74 -12.32
C SER A 150 -0.15 6.75 -12.30
N ALA A 151 -1.27 7.10 -11.66
CA ALA A 151 -2.48 6.27 -11.68
C ALA A 151 -3.06 6.15 -13.10
N LEU A 152 -3.11 7.26 -13.86
CA LEU A 152 -3.57 7.26 -15.25
C LEU A 152 -2.67 6.39 -16.14
N ILE A 153 -1.34 6.55 -16.06
CA ILE A 153 -0.38 5.74 -16.81
C ILE A 153 -0.55 4.26 -16.47
N ASN A 154 -0.68 3.92 -15.18
CA ASN A 154 -0.91 2.54 -14.74
C ASN A 154 -2.17 1.94 -15.37
N PHE A 155 -3.31 2.63 -15.28
CA PHE A 155 -4.56 2.18 -15.87
C PHE A 155 -4.48 2.05 -17.39
N VAL A 156 -3.95 3.07 -18.08
CA VAL A 156 -3.83 3.09 -19.54
C VAL A 156 -2.93 1.96 -20.03
N LEU A 157 -1.78 1.73 -19.37
CA LEU A 157 -0.91 0.60 -19.70
C LEU A 157 -1.62 -0.74 -19.49
N ALA A 158 -2.35 -0.92 -18.38
CA ALA A 158 -3.09 -2.16 -18.13
C ALA A 158 -4.18 -2.40 -19.20
N ALA A 159 -4.90 -1.35 -19.58
CA ALA A 159 -5.94 -1.41 -20.59
C ALA A 159 -5.38 -1.72 -22.00
N PHE A 160 -4.20 -1.21 -22.35
CA PHE A 160 -3.52 -1.53 -23.62
C PHE A 160 -2.85 -2.91 -23.62
N GLN A 161 -2.33 -3.36 -22.47
CA GLN A 161 -1.68 -4.67 -22.35
C GLN A 161 -2.63 -5.80 -22.71
N LYS A 162 -3.89 -5.74 -22.24
CA LYS A 162 -4.88 -6.80 -22.47
C LYS A 162 -5.02 -7.20 -23.96
N PRO A 163 -5.48 -6.31 -24.86
CA PRO A 163 -5.69 -6.68 -26.26
C PRO A 163 -4.37 -7.06 -26.96
N LEU A 164 -3.23 -6.51 -26.53
CA LEU A 164 -1.93 -6.87 -27.10
C LEU A 164 -1.48 -8.28 -26.69
N ILE A 165 -1.73 -8.68 -25.44
CA ILE A 165 -1.43 -10.03 -24.96
C ILE A 165 -2.39 -11.03 -25.61
N ASP A 166 -3.69 -10.73 -25.62
CA ASP A 166 -4.72 -11.60 -26.23
C ASP A 166 -4.47 -11.80 -27.74
N ALA A 167 -3.95 -10.78 -28.43
CA ALA A 167 -3.57 -10.87 -29.85
C ALA A 167 -2.19 -11.53 -30.09
N GLY A 168 -1.50 -12.00 -29.03
CA GLY A 168 -0.15 -12.58 -29.13
C GLY A 168 0.95 -11.59 -29.53
N LYS A 169 0.67 -10.28 -29.46
CA LYS A 169 1.62 -9.20 -29.84
C LYS A 169 2.52 -8.76 -28.68
N LEU A 170 2.15 -9.07 -27.45
CA LEU A 170 2.93 -8.78 -26.25
C LEU A 170 3.14 -10.06 -25.44
N TYR A 171 4.39 -10.47 -25.29
CA TYR A 171 4.76 -11.63 -24.49
C TYR A 171 4.75 -11.28 -22.99
N ALA A 172 3.85 -11.91 -22.23
CA ALA A 172 3.68 -11.70 -20.80
C ALA A 172 4.23 -12.87 -19.97
N ASN A 173 5.40 -13.44 -20.32
CA ASN A 173 6.01 -14.58 -19.63
C ASN A 173 5.07 -15.79 -19.43
N GLY A 174 4.21 -16.07 -20.43
CA GLY A 174 3.25 -17.17 -20.37
C GLY A 174 1.91 -16.83 -19.72
N PHE A 175 1.72 -15.62 -19.19
CA PHE A 175 0.41 -15.15 -18.73
C PHE A 175 -0.50 -14.78 -19.92
N ASN A 176 -1.80 -15.05 -19.77
CA ASN A 176 -2.84 -14.61 -20.70
C ASN A 176 -3.15 -13.10 -20.51
N GLY A 177 -4.03 -12.52 -21.33
CA GLY A 177 -4.42 -11.11 -21.21
C GLY A 177 -5.34 -10.80 -20.04
N THR A 178 -5.50 -11.70 -19.08
CA THR A 178 -6.18 -11.45 -17.80
C THR A 178 -5.12 -11.31 -16.70
N ASP A 179 -4.24 -12.30 -16.55
CA ASP A 179 -3.19 -12.34 -15.52
C ASP A 179 -1.98 -11.46 -15.89
N GLY A 180 -1.73 -11.28 -17.19
CA GLY A 180 -0.61 -10.50 -17.70
C GLY A 180 -0.80 -8.98 -17.66
N CYS A 181 -2.00 -8.49 -17.31
CA CYS A 181 -2.36 -7.07 -17.38
C CYS A 181 -1.94 -6.28 -16.13
N GLY A 182 -0.63 -6.11 -15.96
CA GLY A 182 -0.02 -5.51 -14.77
C GLY A 182 0.18 -4.00 -14.76
N GLY A 183 -0.22 -3.26 -15.81
CA GLY A 183 0.06 -1.82 -15.91
C GLY A 183 1.56 -1.52 -15.81
N VAL A 184 1.96 -0.65 -14.87
CA VAL A 184 3.39 -0.37 -14.61
C VAL A 184 4.13 -1.52 -13.92
N PHE A 185 3.40 -2.52 -13.40
CA PHE A 185 3.96 -3.68 -12.72
C PHE A 185 4.18 -4.87 -13.65
N PHE A 186 4.06 -4.66 -14.96
CA PHE A 186 4.37 -5.64 -16.00
C PHE A 186 5.90 -5.90 -16.11
N VAL A 187 6.41 -7.12 -16.23
CA VAL A 187 5.76 -8.46 -16.08
C VAL A 187 6.07 -8.99 -14.68
N SER A 188 5.07 -9.17 -13.82
CA SER A 188 5.25 -9.80 -12.51
C SER A 188 4.06 -10.68 -12.16
N GLY A 189 4.30 -11.77 -11.42
CA GLY A 189 3.29 -12.81 -11.15
C GLY A 189 2.04 -12.36 -10.40
N ALA A 190 2.06 -11.17 -9.77
CA ALA A 190 0.89 -10.54 -9.15
C ALA A 190 0.62 -9.13 -9.70
N GLY A 191 1.28 -8.74 -10.80
CA GLY A 191 1.27 -7.37 -11.29
C GLY A 191 -0.14 -6.84 -11.60
N ASN A 192 -1.02 -7.70 -12.12
CA ASN A 192 -2.42 -7.41 -12.39
C ASN A 192 -3.17 -6.94 -11.13
N TYR A 193 -3.05 -7.71 -10.05
CA TYR A 193 -3.69 -7.42 -8.76
C TYR A 193 -3.13 -6.15 -8.12
N VAL A 194 -1.82 -5.96 -8.18
CA VAL A 194 -1.13 -4.77 -7.68
C VAL A 194 -1.59 -3.53 -8.43
N SER A 195 -1.64 -3.61 -9.75
CA SER A 195 -2.12 -2.53 -10.62
C SER A 195 -3.56 -2.14 -10.32
N ALA A 196 -4.47 -3.12 -10.23
CA ALA A 196 -5.86 -2.87 -9.90
C ALA A 196 -6.03 -2.31 -8.48
N SER A 197 -5.24 -2.80 -7.51
CA SER A 197 -5.26 -2.31 -6.12
C SER A 197 -4.93 -0.82 -6.04
N VAL A 198 -3.89 -0.39 -6.77
CA VAL A 198 -3.48 1.01 -6.85
C VAL A 198 -4.59 1.85 -7.47
N SER A 199 -5.18 1.39 -8.57
CA SER A 199 -6.26 2.11 -9.25
C SER A 199 -7.49 2.29 -8.36
N VAL A 200 -7.90 1.26 -7.60
CA VAL A 200 -9.05 1.36 -6.67
C VAL A 200 -8.73 2.31 -5.50
N ALA A 201 -7.56 2.18 -4.89
CA ALA A 201 -7.16 3.07 -3.79
C ALA A 201 -7.11 4.54 -4.25
N PHE A 202 -6.52 4.78 -5.43
CA PHE A 202 -6.51 6.11 -6.04
C PHE A 202 -7.92 6.60 -6.37
N ALA A 203 -8.80 5.76 -6.91
CA ALA A 203 -10.15 6.15 -7.28
C ALA A 203 -10.98 6.59 -6.05
N LEU A 204 -10.86 5.86 -4.93
CA LEU A 204 -11.48 6.25 -3.66
C LEU A 204 -10.93 7.57 -3.13
N TYR A 205 -9.61 7.73 -3.13
CA TYR A 205 -8.96 9.00 -2.76
C TYR A 205 -9.45 10.15 -3.65
N PHE A 206 -9.44 9.97 -4.98
CA PHE A 206 -9.82 10.97 -5.96
C PHE A 206 -11.29 11.38 -5.80
N PHE A 207 -12.19 10.42 -5.69
CA PHE A 207 -13.63 10.68 -5.49
C PHE A 207 -13.91 11.49 -4.21
N THR A 208 -13.22 11.16 -3.13
CA THR A 208 -13.46 11.76 -1.81
C THR A 208 -12.74 13.09 -1.59
N ASN A 209 -11.49 13.23 -2.04
CA ASN A 209 -10.65 14.39 -1.73
C ASN A 209 -10.62 15.44 -2.86
N GLU A 210 -10.86 15.06 -4.13
CA GLU A 210 -10.69 15.94 -5.29
C GLU A 210 -11.97 16.70 -5.67
N LYS A 211 -12.47 17.54 -4.76
CA LYS A 211 -13.72 18.29 -4.96
C LYS A 211 -13.65 19.39 -6.02
N THR A 212 -12.45 19.74 -6.49
CA THR A 212 -12.26 20.71 -7.59
C THR A 212 -12.66 20.14 -8.95
N PHE A 213 -12.67 18.82 -9.10
CA PHE A 213 -13.11 18.16 -10.33
C PHE A 213 -14.63 17.94 -10.32
N PRO A 214 -15.30 18.04 -11.48
CA PRO A 214 -16.73 17.79 -11.58
C PRO A 214 -17.07 16.35 -11.17
N LEU A 215 -18.32 16.11 -10.74
CA LEU A 215 -18.75 14.80 -10.25
C LEU A 215 -18.60 13.69 -11.30
N TRP A 216 -18.91 13.97 -12.58
CA TRP A 216 -18.82 12.98 -13.65
C TRP A 216 -17.39 12.45 -13.86
N MET A 217 -16.36 13.30 -13.75
CA MET A 217 -14.96 12.86 -13.84
C MET A 217 -14.58 11.96 -12.67
N ARG A 218 -15.03 12.29 -11.46
CA ARG A 218 -14.79 11.47 -10.27
C ARG A 218 -15.47 10.10 -10.37
N ILE A 219 -16.70 10.07 -10.90
CA ILE A 219 -17.42 8.83 -11.19
C ILE A 219 -16.71 8.02 -12.28
N ALA A 220 -16.23 8.66 -13.35
CA ALA A 220 -15.51 8.00 -14.43
C ALA A 220 -14.23 7.29 -13.94
N VAL A 221 -13.50 7.89 -12.98
CA VAL A 221 -12.32 7.25 -12.37
C VAL A 221 -12.70 6.00 -11.56
N ILE A 222 -13.83 6.02 -10.83
CA ILE A 222 -14.35 4.83 -10.14
C ILE A 222 -14.70 3.76 -11.16
N ILE A 223 -15.45 4.10 -12.21
CA ILE A 223 -15.83 3.17 -13.29
C ILE A 223 -14.59 2.56 -13.95
N ALA A 224 -13.56 3.36 -14.23
CA ALA A 224 -12.30 2.88 -14.80
C ALA A 224 -11.59 1.88 -13.86
N ALA A 225 -11.54 2.15 -12.56
CA ALA A 225 -10.96 1.22 -11.59
C ALA A 225 -11.74 -0.10 -11.50
N PHE A 226 -13.08 -0.04 -11.50
CA PHE A 226 -13.93 -1.23 -11.57
C PHE A 226 -13.73 -2.00 -12.87
N TRP A 227 -13.63 -1.30 -14.00
CA TRP A 227 -13.37 -1.95 -15.28
C TRP A 227 -12.01 -2.66 -15.28
N GLN A 228 -10.98 -2.05 -14.67
CA GLN A 228 -9.70 -2.70 -14.45
C GLN A 228 -9.82 -3.96 -13.60
N ILE A 229 -10.59 -3.96 -12.51
CA ILE A 229 -10.84 -5.17 -11.71
C ILE A 229 -11.40 -6.29 -12.60
N LEU A 230 -12.37 -5.99 -13.46
CA LEU A 230 -13.01 -6.98 -14.32
C LEU A 230 -12.02 -7.58 -15.33
N PHE A 231 -11.32 -6.74 -16.10
CA PHE A 231 -10.48 -7.26 -17.18
C PHE A 231 -9.15 -7.89 -16.70
N SER A 232 -8.74 -7.59 -15.46
CA SER A 232 -7.54 -8.16 -14.82
C SER A 232 -7.84 -9.34 -13.89
N ASP A 233 -9.11 -9.76 -13.81
CA ASP A 233 -9.65 -10.76 -12.87
C ASP A 233 -9.22 -10.56 -11.41
N SER A 234 -9.15 -9.30 -10.98
CA SER A 234 -8.73 -8.92 -9.62
C SER A 234 -9.88 -8.93 -8.61
N LYS A 235 -10.82 -9.87 -8.73
CA LYS A 235 -12.08 -9.95 -7.97
C LYS A 235 -11.92 -9.92 -6.45
N GLN A 236 -10.82 -10.47 -5.93
CA GLN A 236 -10.51 -10.48 -4.49
C GLN A 236 -10.29 -9.09 -3.90
N LEU A 237 -9.99 -8.08 -4.72
CA LEU A 237 -9.97 -6.69 -4.27
C LEU A 237 -11.35 -6.22 -3.84
N LEU A 238 -12.39 -6.58 -4.59
CA LEU A 238 -13.74 -6.17 -4.25
C LEU A 238 -14.18 -6.76 -2.91
N LEU A 239 -13.88 -8.05 -2.69
CA LEU A 239 -14.12 -8.71 -1.42
C LEU A 239 -13.34 -8.04 -0.28
N ALA A 240 -12.05 -7.74 -0.51
CA ALA A 240 -11.21 -7.09 0.49
C ALA A 240 -11.75 -5.71 0.91
N TYR A 241 -12.18 -4.88 -0.05
CA TYR A 241 -12.80 -3.59 0.22
C TYR A 241 -14.16 -3.73 0.92
N LEU A 242 -14.96 -4.74 0.58
CA LEU A 242 -16.25 -4.98 1.24
C LEU A 242 -16.05 -5.37 2.71
N ILE A 243 -15.10 -6.27 3.01
CA ILE A 243 -14.74 -6.65 4.38
C ILE A 243 -14.19 -5.43 5.13
N ALA A 244 -13.28 -4.67 4.52
CA ALA A 244 -12.71 -3.45 5.11
C ALA A 244 -13.80 -2.40 5.42
N TRP A 245 -14.81 -2.28 4.57
CA TRP A 245 -15.96 -1.43 4.82
C TRP A 245 -16.80 -1.93 6.00
N GLY A 246 -17.05 -3.25 6.10
CA GLY A 246 -17.67 -3.86 7.28
C GLY A 246 -16.90 -3.59 8.58
N LEU A 247 -15.57 -3.73 8.55
CA LEU A 247 -14.69 -3.38 9.67
C LEU A 247 -14.78 -1.88 10.03
N LEU A 248 -14.92 -1.00 9.03
CA LEU A 248 -15.12 0.43 9.27
C LEU A 248 -16.47 0.69 9.98
N VAL A 249 -17.54 -0.03 9.62
CA VAL A 249 -18.83 0.07 10.34
C VAL A 249 -18.64 -0.30 11.81
N LEU A 250 -17.98 -1.43 12.08
CA LEU A 250 -17.70 -1.87 13.45
C LEU A 250 -16.87 -0.84 14.23
N ALA A 251 -15.85 -0.25 13.59
CA ALA A 251 -15.01 0.80 14.18
C ALA A 251 -15.78 2.11 14.47
N ASN A 252 -16.90 2.37 13.79
CA ASN A 252 -17.76 3.53 14.00
C ASN A 252 -19.05 3.19 14.77
N SER A 253 -19.13 2.03 15.44
CA SER A 253 -20.33 1.57 16.14
C SER A 253 -20.84 2.52 17.23
N HIS A 254 -19.98 3.38 17.77
CA HIS A 254 -20.36 4.45 18.72
C HIS A 254 -21.23 5.55 18.07
N ASP A 255 -21.13 5.75 16.75
CA ASP A 255 -21.97 6.67 15.98
C ASP A 255 -22.98 5.84 15.18
N ILE A 256 -24.13 5.58 15.80
CA ILE A 256 -25.22 4.76 15.23
C ILE A 256 -25.69 5.36 13.90
N GLY A 257 -25.84 6.68 13.82
CA GLY A 257 -26.32 7.36 12.61
C GLY A 257 -25.36 7.17 11.43
N LYS A 258 -24.05 7.27 11.68
CA LYS A 258 -23.03 6.98 10.68
C LYS A 258 -22.99 5.50 10.31
N SER A 259 -23.10 4.61 11.28
CA SER A 259 -23.12 3.16 11.07
C SER A 259 -24.30 2.75 10.17
N ILE A 260 -25.50 3.27 10.42
CA ILE A 260 -26.67 3.05 9.57
C ILE A 260 -26.41 3.55 8.13
N LYS A 261 -25.86 4.75 7.95
CA LYS A 261 -25.55 5.28 6.60
C LYS A 261 -24.58 4.38 5.84
N LEU A 262 -23.54 3.89 6.51
CA LEU A 262 -22.55 2.99 5.91
C LEU A 262 -23.17 1.62 5.58
N LEU A 263 -23.98 1.06 6.48
CA LEU A 263 -24.71 -0.20 6.24
C LEU A 263 -25.69 -0.09 5.08
N SER A 264 -26.46 0.99 4.99
CA SER A 264 -27.36 1.23 3.85
C SER A 264 -26.61 1.31 2.53
N ALA A 265 -25.45 1.96 2.51
CA ALA A 265 -24.60 2.02 1.33
C ALA A 265 -24.05 0.63 0.92
N ILE A 266 -23.63 -0.19 1.89
CA ILE A 266 -23.22 -1.58 1.66
C ILE A 266 -24.38 -2.40 1.10
N ALA A 267 -25.58 -2.27 1.67
CA ALA A 267 -26.75 -3.03 1.23
C ALA A 267 -27.15 -2.67 -0.22
N LEU A 268 -27.19 -1.37 -0.55
CA LEU A 268 -27.48 -0.91 -1.91
C LEU A 268 -26.43 -1.37 -2.91
N PHE A 269 -25.15 -1.25 -2.56
CA PHE A 269 -24.04 -1.73 -3.39
C PHE A 269 -24.12 -3.25 -3.59
N GLY A 270 -24.31 -4.01 -2.50
CA GLY A 270 -24.39 -5.47 -2.53
C GLY A 270 -25.57 -5.98 -3.37
N TYR A 271 -26.73 -5.34 -3.28
CA TYR A 271 -27.89 -5.68 -4.11
C TYR A 271 -27.62 -5.41 -5.59
N GLY A 272 -27.12 -4.22 -5.93
CA GLY A 272 -26.78 -3.87 -7.32
C GLY A 272 -25.68 -4.78 -7.89
N PHE A 273 -24.67 -5.10 -7.09
CA PHE A 273 -23.59 -6.01 -7.47
C PHE A 273 -24.11 -7.44 -7.69
N LEU A 274 -24.95 -7.96 -6.79
CA LEU A 274 -25.56 -9.29 -6.96
C LEU A 274 -26.41 -9.36 -8.23
N TRP A 275 -27.19 -8.31 -8.51
CA TRP A 275 -27.93 -8.21 -9.77
C TRP A 275 -26.99 -8.26 -10.98
N CYS A 276 -25.86 -7.53 -10.96
CA CYS A 276 -24.87 -7.60 -12.03
C CYS A 276 -24.29 -9.02 -12.21
N VAL A 277 -23.94 -9.71 -11.11
CA VAL A 277 -23.41 -11.09 -11.17
C VAL A 277 -24.42 -12.06 -11.79
N GLN A 278 -25.71 -11.88 -11.52
CA GLN A 278 -26.77 -12.74 -12.04
C GLN A 278 -27.17 -12.45 -13.49
N ASN A 279 -26.97 -11.20 -13.96
CA ASN A 279 -27.54 -10.74 -15.23
C ASN A 279 -26.49 -10.32 -16.27
N LEU A 280 -25.23 -10.10 -15.90
CA LEU A 280 -24.18 -9.60 -16.80
C LEU A 280 -23.03 -10.60 -16.92
N GLU A 281 -22.73 -11.03 -18.14
CA GLU A 281 -21.63 -11.95 -18.43
C GLU A 281 -20.26 -11.44 -17.95
N ALA A 282 -20.05 -10.13 -18.00
CA ALA A 282 -18.82 -9.49 -17.51
C ALA A 282 -18.52 -9.78 -16.02
N PHE A 283 -19.52 -10.21 -15.23
CA PHE A 283 -19.40 -10.54 -13.81
C PHE A 283 -19.36 -12.07 -13.55
N ALA A 284 -19.37 -12.91 -14.60
CA ALA A 284 -19.40 -14.37 -14.45
C ALA A 284 -18.25 -14.92 -13.59
N ALA A 285 -17.06 -14.29 -13.64
CA ALA A 285 -15.90 -14.67 -12.83
C ALA A 285 -16.14 -14.65 -11.31
N PHE A 286 -17.11 -13.87 -10.82
CA PHE A 286 -17.48 -13.83 -9.40
C PHE A 286 -18.28 -15.06 -8.95
N THR A 287 -18.92 -15.77 -9.89
CA THR A 287 -19.62 -17.03 -9.59
C THR A 287 -18.67 -18.19 -9.31
N ALA A 288 -17.38 -18.06 -9.69
CA ALA A 288 -16.37 -19.10 -9.46
C ALA A 288 -16.16 -19.44 -7.97
N TRP A 289 -16.51 -18.52 -7.07
CA TRP A 289 -16.45 -18.75 -5.62
C TRP A 289 -17.74 -19.30 -5.03
N ALA A 290 -18.84 -19.31 -5.77
CA ALA A 290 -20.15 -19.81 -5.32
C ALA A 290 -20.22 -21.34 -5.44
N ARG A 291 -19.28 -22.02 -4.78
CA ARG A 291 -19.09 -23.48 -4.79
C ARG A 291 -19.16 -24.04 -3.37
N PRO A 292 -20.36 -24.38 -2.86
CA PRO A 292 -20.55 -24.83 -1.48
C PRO A 292 -19.65 -26.02 -1.09
N GLU A 293 -19.33 -26.90 -2.04
CA GLU A 293 -18.46 -28.05 -1.86
C GLU A 293 -17.02 -27.69 -1.43
N LEU A 294 -16.57 -26.46 -1.69
CA LEU A 294 -15.24 -26.00 -1.30
C LEU A 294 -15.13 -25.63 0.19
N TYR A 295 -16.25 -25.30 0.85
CA TYR A 295 -16.26 -24.63 2.16
C TYR A 295 -16.76 -25.49 3.33
N GLY A 296 -17.04 -26.78 3.11
CA GLY A 296 -17.38 -27.71 4.20
C GLY A 296 -16.25 -27.82 5.26
N PRO A 297 -16.48 -28.51 6.40
CA PRO A 297 -15.48 -28.64 7.46
C PRO A 297 -14.11 -29.15 6.98
N ASP A 298 -14.10 -30.09 6.04
CA ASP A 298 -12.91 -30.62 5.36
C ASP A 298 -12.78 -30.10 3.92
N GLY A 299 -13.39 -28.94 3.66
CA GLY A 299 -13.46 -28.34 2.34
C GLY A 299 -12.09 -27.99 1.79
N TYR A 300 -11.91 -28.21 0.48
CA TYR A 300 -10.63 -28.00 -0.18
C TYR A 300 -10.15 -26.54 -0.09
N ALA A 301 -11.06 -25.56 0.04
CA ALA A 301 -10.67 -24.16 0.25
C ALA A 301 -9.95 -23.93 1.58
N TRP A 302 -10.45 -24.51 2.67
CA TRP A 302 -9.82 -24.38 3.99
C TRP A 302 -8.50 -25.10 4.06
N TYR A 303 -8.46 -26.32 3.52
CA TYR A 303 -7.23 -27.10 3.40
C TYR A 303 -6.16 -26.33 2.62
N THR A 304 -6.53 -25.82 1.45
CA THR A 304 -5.64 -25.05 0.58
C THR A 304 -5.18 -23.78 1.27
N LYS A 305 -6.08 -23.00 1.88
CA LYS A 305 -5.74 -21.72 2.50
C LYS A 305 -4.79 -21.84 3.68
N PHE A 306 -5.01 -22.85 4.53
CA PHE A 306 -4.24 -23.03 5.76
C PHE A 306 -3.07 -24.01 5.61
N TYR A 307 -2.77 -24.48 4.40
CA TYR A 307 -1.64 -25.38 4.13
C TYR A 307 -0.32 -24.84 4.71
N SER A 308 0.05 -23.60 4.38
CA SER A 308 1.30 -23.00 4.88
C SER A 308 1.32 -22.85 6.40
N VAL A 309 0.18 -22.56 7.04
CA VAL A 309 0.12 -22.47 8.51
C VAL A 309 0.44 -23.84 9.12
N ARG A 310 -0.08 -24.92 8.54
CA ARG A 310 0.22 -26.29 8.99
C ARG A 310 1.70 -26.66 8.74
N SER A 311 2.24 -26.33 7.57
CA SER A 311 3.67 -26.57 7.25
C SER A 311 4.61 -25.76 8.16
N ILE A 312 4.26 -24.51 8.50
CA ILE A 312 5.01 -23.72 9.49
C ILE A 312 4.98 -24.40 10.85
N LEU A 313 3.80 -24.79 11.33
CA LEU A 313 3.65 -25.43 12.64
C LEU A 313 4.38 -26.77 12.73
N SER A 314 4.45 -27.55 11.65
CA SER A 314 5.20 -28.82 11.65
C SER A 314 6.71 -28.64 11.78
N HIS A 315 7.22 -27.42 11.53
CA HIS A 315 8.63 -27.07 11.67
C HIS A 315 8.94 -26.33 12.98
N TYR A 316 7.95 -26.11 13.87
CA TYR A 316 8.20 -25.52 15.17
C TYR A 316 8.89 -26.55 16.07
N GLN A 317 10.13 -26.25 16.46
CA GLN A 317 10.94 -27.11 17.33
C GLN A 317 10.91 -26.66 18.79
N SER A 318 10.46 -25.44 19.06
CA SER A 318 10.42 -24.83 20.39
C SER A 318 9.19 -23.94 20.56
N SER A 319 8.71 -23.77 21.81
CA SER A 319 7.68 -22.78 22.14
C SER A 319 8.08 -21.35 21.77
N LEU A 320 9.39 -21.07 21.73
CA LEU A 320 9.92 -19.77 21.33
C LEU A 320 9.72 -19.48 19.84
N ASN A 321 9.48 -20.49 18.99
CA ASN A 321 9.11 -20.26 17.59
C ASN A 321 7.75 -19.54 17.46
N TRP A 322 6.84 -19.67 18.44
CA TRP A 322 5.64 -18.84 18.47
C TRP A 322 5.95 -17.36 18.63
N LEU A 323 6.98 -17.02 19.42
CA LEU A 323 7.35 -15.64 19.70
C LEU A 323 8.19 -15.02 18.59
N PHE A 324 9.18 -15.77 18.08
CA PHE A 324 10.20 -15.28 17.15
C PHE A 324 10.05 -15.82 15.71
N GLY A 325 9.12 -16.73 15.45
CA GLY A 325 8.96 -17.37 14.16
C GLY A 325 10.09 -18.35 13.85
N LEU A 326 10.26 -18.65 12.56
CA LEU A 326 11.28 -19.52 12.00
C LEU A 326 12.42 -18.77 11.31
N GLY A 327 12.37 -17.44 11.30
CA GLY A 327 13.41 -16.59 10.72
C GLY A 327 12.95 -15.85 9.47
N PRO A 328 13.47 -14.64 9.21
CA PRO A 328 13.12 -13.87 8.02
C PRO A 328 13.39 -14.62 6.71
N GLY A 329 12.37 -14.76 5.87
CA GLY A 329 12.48 -15.46 4.58
C GLY A 329 12.56 -16.98 4.68
N HIS A 330 12.27 -17.58 5.84
CA HIS A 330 12.26 -19.04 6.01
C HIS A 330 10.85 -19.64 5.94
N THR A 331 9.80 -18.84 5.77
CA THR A 331 8.42 -19.34 5.63
C THR A 331 7.77 -18.87 4.33
N VAL A 332 6.51 -18.43 4.39
CA VAL A 332 5.70 -18.08 3.21
C VAL A 332 5.54 -16.58 3.00
N SER A 333 6.50 -15.81 3.52
CA SER A 333 6.65 -14.41 3.15
C SER A 333 7.07 -14.28 1.68
N ARG A 334 6.88 -13.09 1.13
CA ARG A 334 7.37 -12.77 -0.20
C ARG A 334 8.88 -12.95 -0.32
N LEU A 335 9.61 -12.70 0.77
CA LEU A 335 11.04 -12.93 0.83
C LEU A 335 11.37 -14.40 0.58
N GLY A 336 10.74 -15.31 1.34
CA GLY A 336 11.02 -16.75 1.26
C GLY A 336 10.59 -17.39 -0.06
N VAL A 337 9.39 -17.05 -0.53
CA VAL A 337 8.77 -17.74 -1.68
C VAL A 337 9.31 -17.25 -3.02
N TRP A 338 9.41 -15.93 -3.21
CA TRP A 338 9.70 -15.35 -4.52
C TRP A 338 11.09 -14.71 -4.55
N PHE A 339 11.36 -13.86 -3.56
CA PHE A 339 12.48 -12.94 -3.63
C PHE A 339 13.84 -13.64 -3.52
N LEU A 340 14.00 -14.58 -2.59
CA LEU A 340 15.24 -15.34 -2.47
C LEU A 340 15.51 -16.18 -3.71
N LYS A 341 14.49 -16.74 -4.35
CA LYS A 341 14.61 -17.49 -5.62
C LYS A 341 15.08 -16.57 -6.76
N ASP A 342 14.41 -15.43 -6.94
CA ASP A 342 14.66 -14.52 -8.06
C ASP A 342 16.01 -13.80 -7.95
N TYR A 343 16.51 -13.59 -6.73
CA TYR A 343 17.73 -12.83 -6.44
C TYR A 343 18.82 -13.65 -5.74
N TRP A 344 18.76 -14.98 -5.81
CA TRP A 344 19.70 -15.87 -5.12
C TRP A 344 21.16 -15.60 -5.48
N SER A 345 21.44 -15.34 -6.76
CA SER A 345 22.79 -15.07 -7.26
C SER A 345 23.47 -13.87 -6.59
N ILE A 346 22.68 -12.95 -6.02
CA ILE A 346 23.16 -11.78 -5.29
C ILE A 346 23.08 -12.04 -3.79
N LEU A 347 21.92 -12.47 -3.30
CA LEU A 347 21.65 -12.59 -1.87
C LEU A 347 22.38 -13.77 -1.23
N GLY A 348 22.53 -14.89 -1.94
CA GLY A 348 23.27 -16.06 -1.46
C GLY A 348 24.74 -15.73 -1.18
N LEU A 349 25.37 -14.90 -2.02
CA LEU A 349 26.75 -14.42 -1.80
C LEU A 349 26.87 -13.51 -0.57
N LEU A 350 25.78 -12.84 -0.18
CA LEU A 350 25.70 -12.01 1.03
C LEU A 350 25.33 -12.82 2.28
N GLY A 351 25.30 -14.16 2.18
CA GLY A 351 24.97 -15.05 3.28
C GLY A 351 23.47 -15.25 3.48
N ALA A 352 22.65 -15.10 2.43
CA ALA A 352 21.24 -15.43 2.53
C ALA A 352 21.03 -16.92 2.78
N THR A 353 19.97 -17.23 3.52
CA THR A 353 19.61 -18.60 3.91
C THR A 353 18.17 -18.89 3.49
N THR A 354 17.86 -20.14 3.19
CA THR A 354 16.52 -20.62 2.80
C THR A 354 16.08 -21.76 3.71
N ASN A 355 14.79 -22.10 3.63
CA ASN A 355 14.17 -23.19 4.37
C ASN A 355 13.21 -23.95 3.43
N PRO A 356 13.03 -25.27 3.58
CA PRO A 356 12.15 -26.09 2.74
C PRO A 356 10.68 -25.62 2.72
N ILE A 357 10.17 -24.99 3.78
CA ILE A 357 8.76 -24.54 3.87
C ILE A 357 8.33 -23.70 2.66
N SER A 358 9.19 -22.78 2.21
CA SER A 358 8.87 -21.92 1.05
C SER A 358 8.72 -22.73 -0.24
N GLN A 359 9.54 -23.77 -0.40
CA GLN A 359 9.52 -24.66 -1.58
C GLN A 359 8.29 -25.56 -1.54
N GLU A 360 8.02 -26.19 -0.40
CA GLU A 360 6.81 -27.02 -0.18
C GLU A 360 5.53 -26.24 -0.49
N ALA A 361 5.43 -24.99 0.00
CA ALA A 361 4.30 -24.12 -0.29
C ALA A 361 4.17 -23.80 -1.79
N MET A 362 5.27 -23.53 -2.49
CA MET A 362 5.25 -23.31 -3.94
C MET A 362 4.83 -24.56 -4.70
N GLU A 363 5.35 -25.72 -4.35
CA GLU A 363 5.02 -27.00 -4.97
C GLU A 363 3.55 -27.34 -4.76
N PHE A 364 3.03 -27.15 -3.54
CA PHE A 364 1.61 -27.30 -3.26
C PHE A 364 0.75 -26.37 -4.13
N CYS A 365 1.13 -25.10 -4.26
CA CYS A 365 0.43 -24.15 -5.11
C CYS A 365 0.48 -24.54 -6.60
N GLY A 366 1.63 -25.01 -7.10
CA GLY A 366 1.78 -25.47 -8.48
C GLY A 366 0.90 -26.67 -8.82
N ASN A 367 0.58 -27.50 -7.82
CA ASN A 367 -0.27 -28.69 -7.98
C ASN A 367 -1.75 -28.43 -7.63
N SER A 368 -2.10 -27.26 -7.10
CA SER A 368 -3.47 -26.92 -6.72
C SER A 368 -4.16 -26.09 -7.79
N TRP A 369 -5.20 -26.67 -8.40
CA TRP A 369 -6.07 -25.93 -9.33
C TRP A 369 -6.74 -24.71 -8.67
N LEU A 370 -6.97 -24.76 -7.35
CA LEU A 370 -7.61 -23.68 -6.60
C LEU A 370 -6.65 -22.51 -6.38
N CYS A 371 -5.37 -22.78 -6.08
CA CYS A 371 -4.33 -21.75 -6.03
C CYS A 371 -4.16 -21.06 -7.38
N SER A 372 -4.16 -21.83 -8.47
CA SER A 372 -4.06 -21.30 -9.84
C SER A 372 -5.30 -20.51 -10.27
N GLY A 373 -6.49 -20.90 -9.79
CA GLY A 373 -7.75 -20.23 -10.14
C GLY A 373 -8.05 -18.97 -9.32
N SER A 374 -7.50 -18.83 -8.10
CA SER A 374 -7.72 -17.63 -7.29
C SER A 374 -6.68 -17.44 -6.18
N THR A 375 -6.08 -16.24 -6.16
CA THR A 375 -5.16 -15.82 -5.09
C THR A 375 -5.82 -15.67 -3.72
N LEU A 376 -7.16 -15.65 -3.65
CA LEU A 376 -7.90 -15.66 -2.38
C LEU A 376 -7.53 -16.88 -1.52
N PHE A 377 -7.42 -18.05 -2.16
CA PHE A 377 -7.13 -19.32 -1.51
C PHE A 377 -5.63 -19.61 -1.39
N MET A 378 -4.77 -18.74 -1.94
CA MET A 378 -3.33 -18.93 -1.87
C MET A 378 -2.88 -19.06 -0.40
N PRO A 379 -2.17 -20.14 -0.02
CA PRO A 379 -1.63 -20.32 1.32
C PRO A 379 -0.40 -19.45 1.59
N ILE A 380 0.15 -18.83 0.56
CA ILE A 380 1.24 -17.86 0.62
C ILE A 380 0.59 -16.48 0.78
N PHE A 381 0.41 -16.00 2.02
CA PHE A 381 -0.21 -14.70 2.30
C PHE A 381 0.49 -13.92 3.41
N GLY A 382 0.35 -12.60 3.36
CA GLY A 382 1.11 -11.64 4.18
C GLY A 382 1.12 -11.95 5.68
N TRP A 383 -0.03 -12.19 6.31
CA TRP A 383 -0.07 -12.48 7.75
C TRP A 383 0.59 -13.80 8.12
N ALA A 384 0.44 -14.85 7.30
CA ALA A 384 1.14 -16.10 7.52
C ALA A 384 2.66 -15.96 7.31
N GLY A 385 3.08 -15.13 6.35
CA GLY A 385 4.49 -14.80 6.13
C GLY A 385 5.10 -14.04 7.30
N ILE A 386 4.46 -12.96 7.76
CA ILE A 386 4.95 -12.15 8.90
C ILE A 386 4.99 -12.99 10.19
N TRP A 387 3.93 -13.73 10.49
CA TRP A 387 3.89 -14.60 11.67
C TRP A 387 4.88 -15.78 11.56
N GLY A 388 4.93 -16.43 10.41
CA GLY A 388 5.84 -17.56 10.18
C GLY A 388 7.30 -17.14 10.32
N ASP A 389 7.67 -16.01 9.71
CA ASP A 389 9.03 -15.51 9.74
C ASP A 389 9.39 -14.93 11.12
N LEU A 390 8.53 -14.06 11.67
CA LEU A 390 8.89 -13.18 12.80
C LEU A 390 8.16 -13.48 14.12
N GLY A 391 7.24 -14.45 14.11
CA GLY A 391 6.42 -14.82 15.26
C GLY A 391 5.44 -13.74 15.70
N LEU A 392 4.83 -13.97 16.87
CA LEU A 392 3.88 -13.02 17.48
C LEU A 392 4.52 -11.68 17.82
N LEU A 393 5.83 -11.65 18.13
CA LEU A 393 6.54 -10.39 18.38
C LEU A 393 6.58 -9.52 17.12
N GLY A 394 6.93 -10.11 15.98
CA GLY A 394 6.94 -9.40 14.70
C GLY A 394 5.55 -8.93 14.28
N VAL A 395 4.52 -9.78 14.43
CA VAL A 395 3.12 -9.39 14.18
C VAL A 395 2.71 -8.20 15.05
N GLY A 396 2.99 -8.26 16.35
CA GLY A 396 2.68 -7.17 17.28
C GLY A 396 3.38 -5.87 16.92
N ALA A 397 4.68 -5.93 16.59
CA ALA A 397 5.46 -4.76 16.17
C ALA A 397 4.95 -4.17 14.83
N TYR A 398 4.56 -5.01 13.87
CA TYR A 398 3.99 -4.55 12.60
C TYR A 398 2.60 -3.93 12.79
N LEU A 399 1.76 -4.52 13.64
CA LEU A 399 0.46 -3.96 14.01
C LEU A 399 0.61 -2.62 14.75
N PHE A 400 1.66 -2.45 15.56
CA PHE A 400 1.97 -1.18 16.20
C PHE A 400 2.30 -0.09 15.16
N LEU A 401 3.14 -0.38 14.16
CA LEU A 401 3.40 0.54 13.03
C LEU A 401 2.13 0.87 12.25
N SER A 402 1.29 -0.14 11.99
CA SER A 402 0.01 0.01 11.31
C SER A 402 -0.96 0.88 12.13
N TYR A 403 -0.96 0.73 13.45
CA TYR A 403 -1.74 1.56 14.36
C TYR A 403 -1.26 3.02 14.35
N LEU A 404 0.05 3.28 14.31
CA LEU A 404 0.57 4.64 14.16
C LEU A 404 0.11 5.26 12.82
N ALA A 405 0.13 4.49 11.75
CA ALA A 405 -0.40 4.93 10.45
C ALA A 405 -1.90 5.24 10.53
N TRP A 406 -2.69 4.39 11.19
CA TRP A 406 -4.11 4.61 11.44
C TRP A 406 -4.38 5.89 12.23
N GLN A 407 -3.72 6.07 13.38
CA GLN A 407 -3.90 7.22 14.27
C GLN A 407 -3.56 8.54 13.60
N HIS A 408 -2.49 8.58 12.81
CA HIS A 408 -1.96 9.83 12.25
C HIS A 408 -2.43 10.13 10.83
N PHE A 409 -2.79 9.12 10.04
CA PHE A 409 -3.16 9.27 8.62
C PHE A 409 -4.54 8.74 8.25
N GLY A 410 -5.26 8.05 9.15
CA GLY A 410 -6.68 7.71 9.00
C GLY A 410 -7.59 8.92 9.18
N LEU A 411 -7.40 9.95 8.34
CA LEU A 411 -7.95 11.29 8.54
C LEU A 411 -9.45 11.41 8.26
N ASP A 412 -9.97 10.53 7.41
CA ASP A 412 -11.35 10.42 6.98
C ASP A 412 -11.70 8.94 6.72
N ASP A 413 -12.95 8.67 6.39
CA ASP A 413 -13.44 7.30 6.21
C ASP A 413 -12.84 6.60 4.99
N SER A 414 -12.52 7.31 3.90
CA SER A 414 -11.95 6.65 2.71
C SER A 414 -10.51 6.21 2.94
N LEU A 415 -9.71 7.01 3.64
CA LEU A 415 -8.36 6.63 4.04
C LEU A 415 -8.37 5.51 5.08
N LYS A 416 -9.34 5.53 6.01
CA LYS A 416 -9.54 4.43 6.97
C LYS A 416 -9.94 3.12 6.27
N VAL A 417 -10.90 3.15 5.34
CA VAL A 417 -11.21 1.95 4.52
C VAL A 417 -9.95 1.49 3.79
N THR A 418 -9.19 2.39 3.17
CA THR A 418 -7.95 2.04 2.46
C THR A 418 -6.95 1.32 3.37
N LEU A 419 -6.74 1.80 4.60
CA LEU A 419 -5.87 1.15 5.60
C LEU A 419 -6.43 -0.21 6.06
N LEU A 420 -7.73 -0.32 6.29
CA LEU A 420 -8.37 -1.60 6.62
C LEU A 420 -8.31 -2.58 5.45
N THR A 421 -8.37 -2.11 4.21
CA THR A 421 -8.17 -2.95 3.03
C THR A 421 -6.75 -3.51 3.00
N VAL A 422 -5.72 -2.74 3.35
CA VAL A 422 -4.35 -3.28 3.49
C VAL A 422 -4.32 -4.41 4.53
N LEU A 423 -4.98 -4.22 5.68
CA LEU A 423 -5.10 -5.25 6.72
C LEU A 423 -5.77 -6.53 6.18
N VAL A 424 -6.89 -6.39 5.45
CA VAL A 424 -7.62 -7.54 4.88
C VAL A 424 -6.82 -8.20 3.75
N MET A 425 -6.16 -7.42 2.90
CA MET A 425 -5.27 -7.93 1.85
C MET A 425 -4.07 -8.69 2.42
N GLY A 426 -3.73 -8.51 3.70
CA GLY A 426 -2.77 -9.39 4.38
C GLY A 426 -3.19 -10.85 4.42
N PHE A 427 -4.48 -11.14 4.30
CA PHE A 427 -5.01 -12.50 4.14
C PHE A 427 -5.11 -12.93 2.67
N ILE A 428 -4.68 -12.11 1.71
CA ILE A 428 -4.82 -12.36 0.27
C ILE A 428 -3.47 -12.13 -0.40
N PHE A 429 -2.77 -13.22 -0.68
CA PHE A 429 -1.43 -13.17 -1.26
C PHE A 429 -0.44 -12.34 -0.41
N THR A 430 0.75 -12.06 -0.94
CA THR A 430 1.80 -11.29 -0.25
C THR A 430 1.69 -9.78 -0.51
N GLN A 431 0.47 -9.27 -0.62
CA GLN A 431 0.22 -7.89 -1.06
C GLN A 431 0.83 -6.85 -0.12
N MET A 432 0.87 -7.13 1.19
CA MET A 432 1.48 -6.24 2.19
C MET A 432 3.00 -6.07 2.04
N GLU A 433 3.65 -6.97 1.30
CA GLU A 433 5.08 -6.96 1.04
C GLU A 433 5.40 -6.49 -0.39
N GLU A 434 4.37 -6.12 -1.16
CA GLU A 434 4.53 -5.61 -2.51
C GLU A 434 4.79 -4.09 -2.47
N PRO A 435 6.01 -3.63 -2.79
CA PRO A 435 6.41 -2.24 -2.59
C PRO A 435 5.60 -1.29 -3.47
N GLY A 436 5.28 -1.68 -4.71
CA GLY A 436 4.46 -0.87 -5.62
C GLY A 436 3.08 -0.51 -5.06
N PHE A 437 2.42 -1.48 -4.43
CA PHE A 437 1.14 -1.26 -3.76
C PHE A 437 1.31 -0.45 -2.48
N MET A 438 2.17 -0.89 -1.56
CA MET A 438 2.29 -0.29 -0.24
C MET A 438 2.79 1.15 -0.28
N LEU A 439 3.70 1.49 -1.19
CA LEU A 439 4.16 2.87 -1.35
C LEU A 439 3.12 3.76 -2.03
N SER A 440 2.25 3.20 -2.88
CA SER A 440 1.11 3.95 -3.41
C SER A 440 0.12 4.32 -2.30
N ILE A 441 -0.15 3.39 -1.37
CA ILE A 441 -0.97 3.66 -0.18
C ILE A 441 -0.31 4.72 0.71
N ALA A 442 0.97 4.56 1.02
CA ALA A 442 1.75 5.54 1.77
C ALA A 442 1.73 6.92 1.10
N PHE A 443 1.83 6.98 -0.23
CA PHE A 443 1.82 8.24 -0.96
C PHE A 443 0.48 8.97 -0.86
N ILE A 444 -0.63 8.23 -1.02
CA ILE A 444 -2.00 8.74 -0.86
C ILE A 444 -2.21 9.30 0.55
N LEU A 445 -1.86 8.51 1.57
CA LEU A 445 -2.00 8.89 2.99
C LEU A 445 -1.17 10.11 3.34
N GLY A 446 0.11 10.13 2.92
CA GLY A 446 1.03 11.24 3.16
C GLY A 446 0.57 12.52 2.46
N LEU A 447 0.09 12.44 1.22
CA LEU A 447 -0.45 13.58 0.48
C LEU A 447 -1.69 14.17 1.16
N ALA A 448 -2.67 13.34 1.52
CA ALA A 448 -3.88 13.79 2.19
C ALA A 448 -3.57 14.48 3.54
N TRP A 449 -2.59 13.97 4.27
CA TRP A 449 -2.10 14.59 5.49
C TRP A 449 -1.48 15.97 5.24
N GLN A 450 -0.60 16.09 4.24
CA GLN A 450 0.03 17.36 3.88
C GLN A 450 -1.01 18.41 3.46
N GLU A 451 -2.02 18.03 2.68
CA GLU A 451 -3.13 18.92 2.31
C GLU A 451 -3.88 19.44 3.54
N ARG A 452 -4.16 18.57 4.51
CA ARG A 452 -4.86 18.95 5.74
C ARG A 452 -4.01 19.88 6.61
N GLN A 453 -2.70 19.66 6.70
CA GLN A 453 -1.80 20.55 7.44
C GLN A 453 -1.73 21.93 6.79
N LEU A 454 -1.59 22.01 5.46
CA LEU A 454 -1.58 23.27 4.74
C LEU A 454 -2.89 24.05 4.97
N LYS A 455 -4.05 23.38 4.89
CA LYS A 455 -5.35 24.00 5.17
C LYS A 455 -5.38 24.59 6.59
N LYS A 456 -4.90 23.87 7.60
CA LYS A 456 -4.83 24.37 8.99
C LYS A 456 -3.93 25.59 9.11
N GLN A 457 -2.77 25.59 8.47
CA GLN A 457 -1.83 26.72 8.48
C GLN A 457 -2.43 27.97 7.83
N ILE A 458 -3.11 27.83 6.68
CA ILE A 458 -3.79 28.95 6.02
C ILE A 458 -4.89 29.54 6.91
N HIS A 459 -5.72 28.69 7.54
CA HIS A 459 -6.77 29.17 8.44
C HIS A 459 -6.21 29.88 9.66
N ARG A 460 -5.13 29.37 10.25
CA ARG A 460 -4.43 30.03 11.36
C ARG A 460 -3.88 31.39 10.95
N GLY A 461 -3.21 31.48 9.81
CA GLY A 461 -2.68 32.74 9.30
C GLY A 461 -3.75 33.76 8.94
N LYS A 462 -4.95 33.34 8.51
CA LYS A 462 -6.10 34.23 8.32
C LYS A 462 -6.61 34.78 9.66
N ARG A 463 -6.81 33.91 10.66
CA ARG A 463 -7.26 34.34 12.00
C ARG A 463 -6.28 35.29 12.69
N GLU A 464 -4.98 35.03 12.59
CA GLU A 464 -3.96 35.91 13.16
C GLU A 464 -3.95 37.30 12.49
N LYS A 465 -4.34 37.39 11.22
CA LYS A 465 -4.51 38.68 10.51
C LYS A 465 -5.81 39.39 10.86
N GLU A 466 -6.90 38.65 11.02
CA GLU A 466 -8.20 39.19 11.43
C GLU A 466 -8.19 39.68 12.89
N PHE A 467 -7.38 39.06 13.75
CA PHE A 467 -7.32 39.35 15.17
C PHE A 467 -5.87 39.49 15.70
N PRO A 468 -5.12 40.52 15.26
CA PRO A 468 -3.70 40.66 15.58
C PRO A 468 -3.41 40.83 17.09
N ASN A 469 -4.39 41.34 17.85
CA ASN A 469 -4.28 41.54 19.30
C ASN A 469 -4.95 40.44 20.14
N TYR A 470 -5.55 39.42 19.52
CA TYR A 470 -6.17 38.34 20.25
C TYR A 470 -5.09 37.33 20.66
N GLN A 471 -4.40 37.63 21.76
CA GLN A 471 -3.61 36.64 22.47
C GLN A 471 -4.58 35.59 22.97
N LEU A 472 -4.53 34.38 22.38
CA LEU A 472 -5.23 33.23 22.93
C LEU A 472 -4.84 33.13 24.40
N PRO A 473 -5.81 33.06 25.33
CA PRO A 473 -5.49 32.85 26.73
C PRO A 473 -4.63 31.59 26.78
N ILE A 474 -3.42 31.72 27.33
CA ILE A 474 -2.50 30.60 27.53
C ILE A 474 -3.18 29.72 28.58
N THR A 475 -4.01 28.79 28.13
CA THR A 475 -4.56 27.76 28.98
C THR A 475 -3.43 26.79 29.26
N ASN A 476 -2.74 27.05 30.38
CA ASN A 476 -1.88 26.08 31.06
C ASN A 476 -2.76 24.91 31.49
N SER A 477 -3.08 24.00 30.56
CA SER A 477 -3.63 22.69 30.89
C SER A 477 -2.48 21.70 30.82
N LEU A 478 -2.07 21.27 32.03
CA LEU A 478 -1.13 20.20 32.33
C LEU A 478 -1.61 18.87 31.77
#